data_AF-A0A947PLG6-F1
#
_entry.id   AF-A0A947PLG6-F1
#
_cell.length_a   1.000
_cell.length_b   1.000
_cell.length_c   1.000
_cell.angle_alpha   90.00
_cell.angle_beta   90.00
_cell.angle_gamma   90.00
#
_symmetry.space_group_name_H-M   'P 1'
#
loop_
_entity.id
_entity.type
_entity.pdbx_description
1 polymer ?
#
loop_
_entity_poly.entity_id
_entity_poly.type
_entity_poly.pdbx_seq_one_letter_code
_entity_poly.pdbx_strand_id
1 'polypeptide(L)'
;MSTERVLFAFVIVLALTLNAGFITGDMADIRHHNVYELFAALVVSLVATVMKFGDRSPLGSTMLATSLVADLQLIAAAVAWGIYGQADVLTAHQSVTVVSLAVGAGVANVVSVVMLIIEMANLRR
;
A
#
# COMPACT_ATOMS: atom_id res chain seq x y z
N MET A 1 -2.38 27.13 -4.40
CA MET A 1 -2.12 25.68 -4.33
C MET A 1 -3.01 25.00 -5.35
N SER A 2 -2.51 24.01 -6.10
CA SER A 2 -3.37 23.21 -6.98
C SER A 2 -4.00 22.07 -6.17
N THR A 3 -5.33 21.95 -6.25
CA THR A 3 -6.10 20.89 -5.60
C THR A 3 -5.68 19.50 -6.04
N GLU A 4 -5.30 19.36 -7.31
CA GLU A 4 -4.79 18.11 -7.90
C GLU A 4 -3.53 17.60 -7.18
N ARG A 5 -2.54 18.46 -6.91
CA ARG A 5 -1.31 18.07 -6.20
C ARG A 5 -1.58 17.71 -4.74
N VAL A 6 -2.53 18.40 -4.10
CA VAL A 6 -2.95 18.08 -2.73
C VAL A 6 -3.61 16.71 -2.69
N LEU A 7 -4.54 16.44 -3.62
CA LEU A 7 -5.23 15.15 -3.72
C LEU A 7 -4.24 14.01 -4.00
N PHE A 8 -3.28 14.23 -4.89
CA PHE A 8 -2.24 13.25 -5.20
C PHE A 8 -1.41 12.88 -3.97
N ALA A 9 -0.88 13.89 -3.26
CA ALA A 9 -0.11 13.67 -2.05
C ALA A 9 -0.97 13.01 -0.94
N PHE A 10 -2.22 13.43 -0.81
CA PHE A 10 -3.17 12.87 0.14
C PHE A 10 -3.38 11.37 -0.10
N VAL A 11 -3.68 10.95 -1.32
CA VAL A 11 -3.95 9.54 -1.64
C VAL A 11 -2.72 8.67 -1.43
N ILE A 12 -1.53 9.14 -1.79
CA ILE A 12 -0.27 8.40 -1.57
C ILE A 12 -0.01 8.18 -0.07
N VAL A 13 -0.16 9.24 0.74
CA VAL A 13 0.03 9.14 2.18
C VAL A 13 -1.07 8.26 2.81
N LEU A 14 -2.32 8.40 2.36
CA LEU A 14 -3.44 7.59 2.84
C LEU A 14 -3.19 6.10 2.56
N ALA A 15 -2.74 5.74 1.36
CA ALA A 15 -2.38 4.35 1.00
C ALA A 15 -1.34 3.77 1.97
N LEU A 16 -0.28 4.52 2.28
CA LEU A 16 0.73 4.10 3.25
C LEU A 16 0.12 3.92 4.65
N THR A 17 -0.68 4.87 5.12
CA THR A 17 -1.23 4.83 6.48
C THR A 17 -2.28 3.73 6.69
N LEU A 18 -3.10 3.43 5.67
CA LEU A 18 -4.05 2.31 5.73
C LEU A 18 -3.31 0.97 5.73
N ASN A 19 -2.26 0.84 4.93
CA ASN A 19 -1.40 -0.33 4.95
C ASN A 19 -0.69 -0.49 6.30
N ALA A 20 -0.18 0.62 6.87
CA ALA A 20 0.39 0.65 8.21
C ALA A 20 -0.63 0.23 9.28
N GLY A 21 -1.89 0.66 9.17
CA GLY A 21 -2.98 0.22 10.03
C GLY A 21 -3.14 -1.30 9.99
N PHE A 22 -3.24 -1.86 8.79
CA PHE A 22 -3.38 -3.31 8.62
C PHE A 22 -2.21 -4.11 9.19
N ILE A 23 -0.96 -3.68 9.02
CA ILE A 23 0.21 -4.45 9.48
C ILE A 23 0.49 -4.31 10.98
N THR A 24 -0.17 -3.37 11.67
CA THR A 24 0.10 -3.12 13.09
C THR A 24 -0.50 -4.22 13.95
N GLY A 25 0.33 -4.87 14.76
CA GLY A 25 -0.09 -5.97 15.64
C GLY A 25 0.88 -7.14 15.60
N ASP A 26 0.51 -8.23 16.26
CA ASP A 26 1.24 -9.50 16.14
C ASP A 26 0.85 -10.19 14.83
N MET A 27 1.83 -10.33 13.92
CA MET A 27 1.66 -10.95 12.61
C MET A 27 1.13 -12.40 12.69
N ALA A 28 1.38 -13.09 13.81
CA ALA A 28 0.93 -14.46 14.02
C ALA A 28 -0.54 -14.56 14.50
N ASP A 29 -1.15 -13.45 14.90
CA ASP A 29 -2.53 -13.41 15.39
C ASP A 29 -3.44 -12.61 14.46
N ILE A 30 -4.19 -13.34 13.65
CA ILE A 30 -5.10 -12.79 12.64
C ILE A 30 -6.18 -11.87 13.22
N ARG A 31 -6.49 -11.97 14.52
CA ARG A 31 -7.52 -11.16 15.18
C ARG A 31 -7.11 -9.70 15.33
N HIS A 32 -5.81 -9.40 15.27
CA HIS A 32 -5.32 -8.03 15.24
C HIS A 32 -5.44 -7.37 13.87
N HIS A 33 -5.68 -8.16 12.82
CA HIS A 33 -5.69 -7.70 11.44
C HIS A 33 -7.13 -7.69 10.90
N ASN A 34 -7.58 -6.54 10.40
CA ASN A 34 -8.94 -6.42 9.89
C ASN A 34 -8.98 -6.57 8.36
N VAL A 35 -9.84 -7.46 7.86
CA VAL A 35 -10.06 -7.65 6.41
C VAL A 35 -10.50 -6.36 5.71
N TYR A 36 -11.26 -5.50 6.40
CA TYR A 36 -11.69 -4.21 5.86
C TYR A 36 -10.53 -3.22 5.72
N GLU A 37 -9.53 -3.29 6.59
CA GLU A 37 -8.32 -2.47 6.47
C GLU A 37 -7.44 -2.93 5.32
N LEU A 38 -7.29 -4.25 5.12
CA LEU A 38 -6.60 -4.80 3.95
C LEU A 38 -7.28 -4.38 2.65
N PHE A 39 -8.61 -4.47 2.61
CA PHE A 39 -9.41 -4.05 1.46
C PHE A 39 -9.27 -2.54 1.21
N ALA A 40 -9.36 -1.71 2.24
CA ALA A 40 -9.18 -0.26 2.12
C ALA A 40 -7.75 0.08 1.65
N ALA A 41 -6.72 -0.56 2.20
CA ALA A 41 -5.34 -0.39 1.79
C ALA A 41 -5.15 -0.73 0.30
N LEU A 42 -5.71 -1.85 -0.16
CA LEU A 42 -5.67 -2.26 -1.57
C LEU A 42 -6.39 -1.25 -2.47
N VAL A 43 -7.63 -0.88 -2.16
CA VAL A 43 -8.41 0.04 -3.00
C VAL A 43 -7.73 1.40 -3.10
N VAL A 44 -7.28 1.96 -1.98
CA VAL A 44 -6.62 3.27 -1.99
C VAL A 44 -5.25 3.19 -2.69
N SER A 45 -4.51 2.09 -2.56
CA SER A 45 -3.26 1.87 -3.30
C SER A 45 -3.50 1.84 -4.81
N LEU A 46 -4.55 1.15 -5.28
CA LEU A 46 -4.94 1.15 -6.69
C LEU A 46 -5.32 2.55 -7.20
N VAL A 47 -6.05 3.33 -6.40
CA VAL A 47 -6.36 4.73 -6.74
C VAL A 47 -5.06 5.55 -6.84
N ALA A 48 -4.11 5.36 -5.92
CA ALA A 48 -2.80 6.02 -5.98
C ALA A 48 -2.06 5.67 -7.27
N THR A 49 -2.09 4.41 -7.68
CA THR A 49 -1.47 3.92 -8.92
C THR A 49 -2.12 4.54 -10.16
N VAL A 50 -3.45 4.60 -10.22
CA VAL A 50 -4.16 5.26 -11.33
C VAL A 50 -3.83 6.76 -11.40
N MET A 51 -3.71 7.44 -10.26
CA MET A 51 -3.33 8.85 -10.24
C MET A 51 -1.89 9.09 -10.71
N LYS A 52 -0.99 8.11 -10.54
CA LYS A 52 0.37 8.16 -11.10
C LYS A 52 0.40 7.94 -12.61
N PHE A 53 -0.61 7.29 -13.19
CA PHE A 53 -0.78 7.23 -14.63
C PHE A 53 -1.20 8.61 -15.17
N GLY A 54 -0.22 9.35 -15.68
CA GLY A 54 -0.43 10.72 -16.16
C GLY A 54 0.69 11.66 -15.71
N ASP A 55 1.46 11.25 -14.70
CA ASP A 55 2.62 12.01 -14.26
C ASP A 55 3.77 11.87 -15.28
N ARG A 56 4.23 13.02 -15.78
CA ARG A 56 5.37 13.12 -16.71
C ARG A 56 6.65 13.54 -16.00
N SER A 57 6.69 13.48 -14.68
CA SER A 57 7.88 13.84 -13.93
C SER A 57 9.07 12.90 -14.21
N PRO A 58 10.31 13.37 -13.98
CA PRO A 58 11.50 12.53 -14.10
C PRO A 58 11.47 11.28 -13.21
N LEU A 59 10.75 11.33 -12.09
CA LEU A 59 10.59 10.23 -11.14
C LEU A 59 9.28 9.45 -11.34
N GLY A 60 8.42 9.86 -12.27
CA GLY A 60 7.08 9.30 -12.46
C GLY A 60 7.10 7.80 -12.79
N SER A 61 8.06 7.34 -13.59
CA SER A 61 8.21 5.91 -13.90
C SER A 61 8.61 5.07 -12.68
N THR A 62 9.47 5.59 -11.79
CA THR A 62 9.87 4.93 -10.55
C THR A 62 8.74 4.97 -9.52
N MET A 63 8.04 6.10 -9.40
CA MET A 63 6.82 6.23 -8.58
C MET A 63 5.74 5.24 -8.99
N LEU A 64 5.54 5.06 -10.30
CA LEU A 64 4.62 4.07 -10.84
C LEU A 64 5.07 2.65 -10.50
N ALA A 65 6.34 2.31 -10.73
CA ALA A 65 6.89 0.97 -10.45
C ALA A 65 6.70 0.56 -8.98
N THR A 66 6.98 1.47 -8.03
CA THR A 66 6.76 1.19 -6.60
C THR A 66 5.30 1.01 -6.25
N SER A 67 4.40 1.76 -6.89
CA SER A 67 2.95 1.59 -6.75
C SER A 67 2.48 0.22 -7.22
N LEU A 68 2.97 -0.25 -8.38
CA LEU A 68 2.62 -1.56 -8.92
C LEU A 68 3.13 -2.70 -8.03
N VAL A 69 4.31 -2.56 -7.42
CA VAL A 69 4.81 -3.53 -6.44
C VAL A 69 3.93 -3.56 -5.19
N ALA A 70 3.49 -2.39 -4.70
CA ALA A 70 2.58 -2.31 -3.57
C ALA A 70 1.25 -3.00 -3.87
N ASP A 71 0.65 -2.71 -5.03
CA ASP A 71 -0.62 -3.30 -5.46
C ASP A 71 -0.50 -4.82 -5.62
N LEU A 72 0.56 -5.32 -6.26
CA LEU A 72 0.77 -6.75 -6.44
C LEU A 72 0.83 -7.48 -5.08
N GLN A 73 1.53 -6.90 -4.12
CA GLN A 73 1.66 -7.49 -2.79
C GLN A 73 0.36 -7.40 -1.97
N LEU A 74 -0.40 -6.30 -2.06
CA LEU A 74 -1.71 -6.19 -1.41
C LEU A 74 -2.74 -7.15 -2.04
N ILE A 75 -2.72 -7.33 -3.35
CA ILE A 75 -3.55 -8.33 -4.05
C ILE A 75 -3.16 -9.73 -3.58
N ALA A 76 -1.86 -10.04 -3.52
CA ALA A 76 -1.39 -11.34 -3.04
C ALA A 76 -1.83 -11.59 -1.58
N ALA A 77 -1.73 -10.59 -0.71
CA ALA A 77 -2.21 -10.67 0.67
C ALA A 77 -3.73 -10.93 0.74
N ALA A 78 -4.53 -10.21 -0.07
CA ALA A 78 -5.97 -10.37 -0.12
C ALA A 78 -6.38 -11.76 -0.65
N VAL A 79 -5.70 -12.26 -1.68
CA VAL A 79 -5.92 -13.61 -2.22
C VAL A 79 -5.54 -14.67 -1.19
N ALA A 80 -4.38 -14.54 -0.53
CA ALA A 80 -3.95 -15.45 0.52
C ALA A 80 -4.97 -15.49 1.67
N TRP A 81 -5.44 -14.33 2.14
CA TRP A 81 -6.50 -14.27 3.15
C TRP A 81 -7.77 -14.99 2.67
N GLY A 82 -8.22 -14.71 1.45
CA GLY A 82 -9.43 -15.31 0.89
C GLY A 82 -9.37 -16.84 0.75
N ILE A 83 -8.20 -17.38 0.40
CA ILE A 83 -7.98 -18.84 0.31
C ILE A 83 -7.95 -19.46 1.71
N TYR A 84 -7.21 -18.88 2.64
CA TYR A 84 -7.05 -19.43 3.99
C TYR A 84 -8.33 -19.33 4.84
N GLY A 85 -9.11 -18.26 4.64
CA GLY A 85 -10.37 -18.03 5.37
C GLY A 85 -11.49 -19.01 5.05
N GLN A 86 -11.34 -19.87 4.04
CA GLN A 86 -12.31 -20.94 3.77
C GLN A 86 -12.18 -22.13 4.74
N ALA A 87 -11.05 -22.25 5.45
CA ALA A 87 -10.73 -23.37 6.33
C ALA A 87 -10.97 -23.06 7.82
N ASP A 88 -11.91 -22.16 8.14
CA ASP A 88 -12.28 -21.73 9.48
C ASP A 88 -11.30 -20.69 10.08
N VAL A 89 -10.48 -21.05 11.07
CA VAL A 89 -9.52 -20.14 11.73
C VAL A 89 -8.15 -20.21 11.06
N LEU A 90 -7.62 -19.07 10.62
CA LEU A 90 -6.25 -18.99 10.08
C LEU A 90 -5.24 -19.44 11.13
N THR A 91 -4.36 -20.38 10.74
CA THR A 91 -3.20 -20.76 11.54
C THR A 91 -2.20 -19.60 11.63
N ALA A 92 -1.34 -19.61 12.66
CA ALA A 92 -0.29 -18.59 12.82
C ALA A 92 0.58 -18.43 11.57
N HIS A 93 0.95 -19.53 10.91
CA HIS A 93 1.75 -19.48 9.67
C HIS A 93 1.01 -18.82 8.50
N GLN A 94 -0.30 -19.06 8.37
CA GLN A 94 -1.13 -18.44 7.35
C GLN A 94 -1.33 -16.95 7.62
N SER A 95 -1.54 -16.56 8.90
CA SER A 95 -1.59 -15.15 9.32
C SER A 95 -0.29 -14.42 8.96
N VAL A 96 0.87 -14.99 9.31
CA VAL A 96 2.18 -14.40 8.97
C VAL A 96 2.36 -14.26 7.47
N THR A 97 1.89 -15.22 6.67
CA THR A 97 1.97 -15.13 5.20
C THR A 97 1.21 -13.92 4.67
N VAL A 98 -0.03 -13.71 5.14
CA VAL A 98 -0.86 -12.57 4.73
C VAL A 98 -0.23 -11.24 5.16
N VAL A 99 0.18 -11.14 6.42
CA VAL A 99 0.70 -9.89 6.99
C VAL A 99 2.07 -9.55 6.40
N SER A 100 2.94 -10.54 6.14
CA SER A 100 4.25 -10.32 5.52
C SER A 100 4.17 -9.79 4.09
N LEU A 101 3.17 -10.25 3.30
CA LEU A 101 2.87 -9.68 1.99
C LEU A 101 2.42 -8.22 2.11
N ALA A 102 1.56 -7.89 3.08
CA ALA A 102 1.18 -6.49 3.30
C ALA A 102 2.34 -5.62 3.80
N VAL A 103 3.25 -6.17 4.62
CA VAL A 103 4.47 -5.48 5.07
C VAL A 103 5.35 -5.08 3.89
N GLY A 104 5.56 -5.97 2.92
CA GLY A 104 6.34 -5.62 1.74
C GLY A 104 5.63 -4.59 0.84
N ALA A 105 4.29 -4.60 0.79
CA ALA A 105 3.53 -3.49 0.20
C ALA A 105 3.72 -2.18 0.97
N GLY A 106 3.85 -2.26 2.30
CA GLY A 106 4.15 -1.12 3.16
C GLY A 106 5.51 -0.50 2.82
N VAL A 107 6.54 -1.33 2.63
CA VAL A 107 7.86 -0.89 2.17
C VAL A 107 7.76 -0.16 0.83
N ALA A 108 7.04 -0.73 -0.14
CA ALA A 108 6.85 -0.08 -1.44
C ALA A 108 6.14 1.27 -1.33
N ASN A 109 5.13 1.38 -0.46
CA ASN A 109 4.44 2.65 -0.17
C ASN A 109 5.35 3.69 0.50
N VAL A 110 6.25 3.27 1.40
CA VAL A 110 7.26 4.18 1.98
C VAL A 110 8.18 4.75 0.89
N VAL A 111 8.67 3.90 -0.02
CA VAL A 111 9.51 4.37 -1.14
C VAL A 111 8.74 5.36 -2.03
N SER A 112 7.45 5.11 -2.28
CA SER A 112 6.57 6.04 -3.00
C SER A 112 6.48 7.41 -2.30
N VAL A 113 6.29 7.45 -0.98
CA VAL A 113 6.23 8.70 -0.21
C VAL A 113 7.59 9.43 -0.23
N VAL A 114 8.69 8.69 -0.10
CA VAL A 114 10.04 9.29 -0.15
C VAL A 114 10.30 9.94 -1.52
N MET A 115 9.94 9.29 -2.62
CA MET A 115 10.06 9.87 -3.96
C MET A 115 9.22 11.14 -4.13
N LEU A 116 7.98 11.14 -3.63
CA LEU A 116 7.13 12.34 -3.62
C LEU A 116 7.80 13.51 -2.89
N ILE A 117 8.42 13.26 -1.73
CA ILE A 117 9.13 14.29 -0.96
C ILE A 117 10.35 14.81 -1.73
N ILE A 118 11.15 13.93 -2.33
CA ILE A 118 12.32 14.30 -3.13
C ILE A 118 11.92 15.18 -4.32
N GLU A 119 10.85 14.82 -5.02
CA GLU A 119 10.37 15.58 -6.16
C GLU A 119 9.92 16.99 -5.75
N MET A 120 9.17 17.11 -4.65
CA MET A 120 8.73 18.39 -4.09
C MET A 120 9.91 19.26 -3.61
N ALA A 121 10.99 18.64 -3.11
CA ALA A 121 12.19 19.35 -2.70
C ALA A 121 12.99 19.88 -3.91
N ASN A 122 13.07 19.12 -5.00
CA ASN A 122 13.75 19.53 -6.22
C ASN A 122 13.00 20.65 -6.95
N LEU A 123 11.67 20.68 -6.91
CA LEU A 123 10.85 21.76 -7.50
C LEU A 123 11.03 23.14 -6.83
N ARG A 124 11.66 23.20 -5.65
CA ARG A 124 11.95 24.45 -4.93
C ARG A 124 13.30 25.07 -5.31
N ARG A 125 14.13 24.40 -6.08
CA ARG A 125 15.41 24.91 -6.61
C ARG A 125 15.24 25.36 -8.05
#